data_AF-A0A9P8XX64-F1
#
_entry.id   AF-A0A9P8XX64-F1
#
_cell.length_a   1.000
_cell.length_b   1.000
_cell.length_c   1.000
_cell.angle_alpha   90.00
_cell.angle_beta   90.00
_cell.angle_gamma   90.00
#
_symmetry.space_group_name_H-M   'P 1'
#
loop_
_entity.id
_entity.type
_entity.pdbx_description
1 polymer ?
#
loop_
_entity_poly.entity_id
_entity_poly.type
_entity_poly.pdbx_seq_one_letter_code
_entity_poly.pdbx_strand_id
1 'polypeptide(L)'
;MANLSPKKRDRTKENLDRSCKGAAERFNKISKKYGARAYVQVCWKGRHYEYTSHDETRWPRTRDDLEIIYPLITQWTPATFVKRPPSSSNLEATPASPGKPLESAGEQPMEPKLAKDGWTARD
;
A
#
# COMPACT_ATOMS: atom_id res chain seq x y z
N MET A 1 9.87 -58.55 -14.51
CA MET A 1 8.57 -57.82 -14.59
C MET A 1 8.81 -56.41 -14.10
N ALA A 2 8.64 -55.39 -14.96
CA ALA A 2 8.83 -54.00 -14.57
C ALA A 2 7.62 -53.51 -13.76
N ASN A 3 7.84 -53.18 -12.48
CA ASN A 3 6.84 -52.55 -11.64
C ASN A 3 6.62 -51.11 -12.12
N LEU A 4 5.60 -50.89 -12.95
CA LEU A 4 5.12 -49.55 -13.27
C LEU A 4 4.37 -49.01 -12.05
N SER A 5 5.03 -48.17 -11.25
CA SER A 5 4.37 -47.43 -10.18
C SER A 5 3.16 -46.66 -10.73
N PRO A 6 1.98 -46.68 -10.06
CA PRO A 6 0.81 -45.99 -10.56
C PRO A 6 1.09 -44.50 -10.76
N LYS A 7 0.88 -44.01 -11.98
CA LYS A 7 1.09 -42.60 -12.34
C LYS A 7 0.09 -41.76 -11.54
N LYS A 8 0.57 -40.97 -10.57
CA LYS A 8 -0.27 -40.08 -9.76
C LYS A 8 -1.09 -39.16 -10.68
N ARG A 9 -2.40 -39.07 -10.44
CA ARG A 9 -3.32 -38.17 -11.15
C ARG A 9 -2.88 -36.72 -10.97
N ASP A 10 -2.80 -35.97 -12.07
CA ASP A 10 -2.56 -34.52 -12.01
C ASP A 10 -3.78 -33.81 -11.43
N ARG A 11 -3.60 -33.19 -10.26
CA ARG A 11 -4.63 -32.43 -9.54
C ARG A 11 -4.38 -30.92 -9.57
N THR A 12 -3.47 -30.44 -10.41
CA THR A 12 -3.06 -29.03 -10.45
C THR A 12 -4.25 -28.10 -10.62
N LYS A 13 -5.19 -28.44 -11.52
CA LYS A 13 -6.42 -27.65 -11.74
C LYS A 13 -7.30 -27.61 -10.49
N GLU A 14 -7.54 -28.76 -9.85
CA GLU A 14 -8.40 -28.87 -8.66
C GLU A 14 -7.79 -28.11 -7.48
N ASN A 15 -6.46 -28.16 -7.36
CA ASN A 15 -5.74 -27.44 -6.34
C ASN A 15 -5.80 -25.92 -6.60
N LEU A 16 -5.62 -25.48 -7.85
CA LEU A 16 -5.73 -24.07 -8.20
C LEU A 16 -7.15 -23.54 -7.92
N ASP A 17 -8.20 -24.27 -8.29
CA ASP A 17 -9.59 -23.90 -8.00
C ASP A 17 -9.82 -23.70 -6.51
N ARG A 18 -9.35 -24.65 -5.68
CA ARG A 18 -9.44 -24.56 -4.23
C ARG A 18 -8.67 -23.36 -3.68
N SER A 19 -7.48 -23.09 -4.22
CA SER A 19 -6.66 -21.93 -3.84
C SER A 19 -7.33 -20.61 -4.21
N CYS A 20 -7.92 -20.50 -5.41
CA CYS A 20 -8.66 -19.30 -5.85
C CYS A 20 -9.87 -19.05 -4.95
N LYS A 21 -10.65 -20.08 -4.60
CA LYS A 21 -11.78 -19.97 -3.66
C LYS A 21 -11.34 -19.49 -2.28
N GLY A 22 -10.30 -20.10 -1.72
CA GLY A 22 -9.75 -19.67 -0.43
C GLY A 22 -9.16 -18.25 -0.45
N ALA A 23 -8.62 -17.81 -1.58
CA ALA A 23 -8.21 -16.42 -1.75
C ALA A 23 -9.41 -15.47 -1.77
N ALA A 24 -10.45 -15.77 -2.57
CA ALA A 24 -11.67 -14.97 -2.65
C ALA A 24 -12.35 -14.84 -1.28
N GLU A 25 -12.44 -15.91 -0.49
CA GLU A 25 -12.97 -15.86 0.88
C GLU A 25 -12.20 -14.88 1.78
N ARG A 26 -10.88 -14.81 1.65
CA ARG A 26 -10.04 -13.87 2.43
C ARG A 26 -10.33 -12.42 2.03
N PHE A 27 -10.40 -12.14 0.73
CA PHE A 27 -10.75 -10.79 0.26
C PHE A 27 -12.17 -10.40 0.62
N ASN A 28 -13.12 -11.34 0.61
CA ASN A 28 -14.48 -11.10 1.08
C ASN A 28 -14.54 -10.76 2.57
N LYS A 29 -13.74 -11.43 3.41
CA LYS A 29 -13.62 -11.07 4.83
C LYS A 29 -13.07 -9.66 5.02
N ILE A 30 -12.04 -9.28 4.25
CA ILE A 30 -11.48 -7.91 4.28
C ILE A 30 -12.55 -6.90 3.86
N SER A 31 -13.27 -7.18 2.77
CA SER A 31 -14.34 -6.31 2.27
C SER A 31 -15.42 -6.09 3.32
N LYS A 32 -15.94 -7.17 3.92
CA LYS A 32 -16.97 -7.10 4.96
C LYS A 32 -16.49 -6.40 6.23
N LYS A 33 -15.24 -6.63 6.64
CA LYS A 33 -14.71 -6.08 7.89
C LYS A 33 -14.37 -4.59 7.80
N TYR A 34 -13.88 -4.14 6.65
CA TYR A 34 -13.33 -2.79 6.50
C TYR A 34 -14.07 -1.92 5.46
N GLY A 35 -15.15 -2.41 4.85
CA GLY A 35 -15.82 -1.73 3.74
C GLY A 35 -14.94 -1.62 2.50
N ALA A 36 -13.87 -2.40 2.42
CA ALA A 36 -12.91 -2.32 1.32
C ALA A 36 -13.49 -2.90 0.03
N ARG A 37 -13.16 -2.28 -1.10
CA ARG A 37 -13.45 -2.82 -2.43
C ARG A 37 -12.28 -3.68 -2.89
N ALA A 38 -12.55 -4.92 -3.25
CA ALA A 38 -11.55 -5.87 -3.71
C ALA A 38 -11.91 -6.39 -5.10
N TYR A 39 -10.93 -6.41 -5.99
CA TYR A 39 -11.01 -7.08 -7.29
C TYR A 39 -9.77 -7.96 -7.46
N VAL A 40 -9.99 -9.21 -7.86
CA VAL A 40 -8.93 -10.18 -8.07
C VAL A 40 -9.20 -10.94 -9.36
N GLN A 41 -8.23 -10.93 -10.25
CA GLN A 41 -8.22 -11.75 -11.45
C GLN A 41 -7.03 -12.71 -11.41
N VAL A 42 -7.28 -13.99 -11.67
CA VAL A 42 -6.24 -15.01 -11.79
C VAL A 42 -6.36 -15.65 -13.17
N CYS A 43 -5.28 -15.58 -13.93
CA CYS A 43 -5.17 -16.17 -15.26
C CYS A 43 -4.20 -17.35 -15.20
N TRP A 44 -4.64 -18.55 -15.61
CA TRP A 44 -3.79 -19.73 -15.68
C TRP A 44 -4.14 -20.58 -16.90
N LYS A 45 -3.19 -20.74 -17.83
CA LYS A 45 -3.33 -21.58 -19.05
C LYS A 45 -4.67 -21.34 -19.78
N GLY A 46 -5.01 -20.08 -20.04
CA GLY A 46 -6.26 -19.68 -20.71
C GLY A 46 -7.52 -19.78 -19.86
N ARG A 47 -7.41 -20.11 -18.57
CA ARG A 47 -8.52 -20.04 -17.61
C ARG A 47 -8.47 -18.73 -16.84
N HIS A 48 -9.63 -18.14 -16.64
CA HIS A 48 -9.81 -16.89 -15.92
C HIS A 48 -10.68 -17.17 -14.68
N TYR A 49 -10.20 -16.74 -13.52
CA TYR A 49 -10.95 -16.69 -12.28
C TYR A 49 -11.07 -15.23 -11.89
N GLU A 50 -12.29 -14.81 -11.56
CA GLU A 50 -12.57 -13.44 -11.14
C GLU A 50 -13.32 -13.47 -9.81
N TYR A 51 -12.91 -12.56 -8.93
CA TYR A 51 -13.65 -12.20 -7.74
C TYR A 51 -13.78 -10.67 -7.69
N THR A 52 -15.01 -10.19 -7.57
CA THR A 52 -15.32 -8.80 -7.25
C THR A 52 -16.13 -8.75 -5.96
N SER A 53 -15.80 -7.81 -5.08
CA SER A 53 -16.58 -7.57 -3.87
C SER A 53 -17.77 -6.63 -4.12
N HIS A 54 -17.95 -6.14 -5.35
CA HIS A 54 -18.97 -5.17 -5.72
C HIS A 54 -19.52 -5.46 -7.12
N ASP A 55 -20.80 -5.21 -7.31
CA ASP A 55 -21.52 -5.45 -8.58
C ASP A 55 -21.35 -4.31 -9.61
N GLU A 56 -20.34 -3.45 -9.43
CA GLU A 56 -20.08 -2.36 -10.37
C GLU A 56 -19.46 -2.90 -11.66
N THR A 57 -20.07 -2.59 -12.80
CA THR A 57 -19.66 -3.09 -14.11
C THR A 57 -18.30 -2.52 -14.58
N ARG A 58 -17.86 -1.40 -14.01
CA ARG A 58 -16.67 -0.64 -14.45
C ARG A 58 -15.48 -0.78 -13.48
N TRP A 59 -15.47 -1.86 -12.70
CA TRP A 59 -14.45 -2.15 -11.70
C TRP A 59 -13.69 -3.44 -12.07
N PRO A 60 -12.34 -3.48 -11.97
CA PRO A 60 -11.46 -2.43 -11.48
C PRO A 60 -11.33 -1.32 -12.53
N ARG A 61 -11.09 -0.11 -12.03
CA ARG A 61 -10.73 1.03 -12.87
C ARG A 61 -9.41 0.74 -13.60
N THR A 62 -9.26 1.24 -14.83
CA THR A 62 -8.01 1.10 -15.58
C THR A 62 -6.87 1.81 -14.84
N ARG A 63 -5.61 1.51 -15.16
CA ARG A 63 -4.48 2.22 -14.54
C ARG A 63 -4.58 3.73 -14.74
N ASP A 64 -4.98 4.16 -15.93
CA ASP A 64 -5.17 5.58 -16.25
C ASP A 64 -6.28 6.21 -15.37
N ASP A 65 -7.38 5.48 -15.14
CA ASP A 65 -8.47 5.89 -14.24
C ASP A 65 -8.04 5.92 -12.75
N LEU A 66 -6.95 5.26 -12.40
CA LEU A 66 -6.42 5.15 -11.05
C LEU A 66 -5.36 6.22 -10.75
N GLU A 67 -4.61 6.68 -11.76
CA GLU A 67 -3.60 7.74 -11.63
C GLU A 67 -4.22 9.13 -11.31
N ILE A 68 -5.51 9.30 -11.60
CA ILE A 68 -6.29 10.51 -11.25
C ILE A 68 -6.86 10.50 -9.82
N ILE A 69 -6.69 9.41 -9.06
CA ILE A 69 -7.24 9.27 -7.71
C ILE A 69 -6.21 9.75 -6.69
N TYR A 70 -6.62 10.66 -5.79
CA TYR A 70 -5.85 11.00 -4.60
C TYR A 70 -6.38 10.22 -3.39
N PRO A 71 -5.54 9.51 -2.62
CA PRO A 71 -4.09 9.36 -2.75
C PRO A 71 -3.65 8.33 -3.82
N LEU A 72 -2.39 8.45 -4.24
CA LEU A 72 -1.75 7.54 -5.20
C LEU A 72 -1.79 6.08 -4.72
N ILE A 73 -2.04 5.16 -5.65
CA ILE A 73 -2.23 3.75 -5.31
C ILE A 73 -0.91 3.08 -4.93
N THR A 74 -0.92 2.38 -3.80
CA THR A 74 0.18 1.50 -3.41
C THR A 74 0.09 0.18 -4.18
N GLN A 75 1.03 -0.05 -5.10
CA GLN A 75 1.07 -1.28 -5.87
C GLN A 75 2.09 -2.27 -5.30
N TRP A 76 1.68 -3.53 -5.15
CA TRP A 76 2.60 -4.63 -4.85
C TRP A 76 2.71 -5.57 -6.06
N THR A 77 3.96 -5.85 -6.43
CA THR A 77 4.33 -6.88 -7.42
C THR A 77 5.04 -8.02 -6.69
N PRO A 78 5.19 -9.22 -7.30
CA PRO A 78 5.97 -10.29 -6.70
C PRO A 78 7.38 -9.85 -6.26
N ALA A 79 8.01 -8.94 -7.00
CA ALA A 79 9.33 -8.41 -6.66
C ALA A 79 9.33 -7.48 -5.43
N THR A 80 8.27 -6.70 -5.22
CA THR A 80 8.16 -5.76 -4.10
C THR A 80 7.55 -6.40 -2.86
N PHE A 81 6.79 -7.49 -3.01
CA PHE A 81 6.10 -8.17 -1.91
C PHE A 81 7.05 -8.93 -0.98
N VAL A 82 8.18 -9.42 -1.48
CA VAL A 82 9.11 -10.29 -0.73
C VAL A 82 10.13 -9.51 0.10
N LYS A 83 10.29 -8.20 -0.14
CA LYS A 83 11.19 -7.35 0.67
C LYS A 83 10.53 -7.03 2.00
N ARG A 84 10.61 -7.95 2.96
CA ARG A 84 10.47 -7.62 4.38
C ARG A 84 11.70 -6.80 4.76
N PRO A 85 11.60 -5.50 5.10
CA PRO A 85 12.72 -4.85 5.77
C PRO A 85 13.00 -5.63 7.08
N PRO A 86 14.27 -5.82 7.47
CA PRO A 86 14.56 -6.41 8.78
C PRO A 86 13.83 -5.59 9.83
N SER A 87 13.11 -6.28 10.72
CA SER A 87 12.40 -5.66 11.83
C SER A 87 13.34 -4.73 12.58
N SER A 88 13.11 -3.43 12.49
CA SER A 88 13.71 -2.43 13.36
C SER A 88 13.04 -2.53 14.74
N SER A 89 13.28 -3.64 15.42
CA SER A 89 13.10 -3.78 16.87
C SER A 89 14.48 -3.87 17.48
N ASN A 90 15.18 -2.74 17.42
CA ASN A 90 16.19 -2.31 18.39
C ASN A 90 16.32 -0.79 18.18
N LEU A 91 15.39 -0.05 18.77
CA LEU A 91 15.70 1.30 19.24
C LEU A 91 16.66 1.11 20.41
N GLU A 92 17.95 1.01 20.11
CA GLU A 92 18.96 1.17 21.15
C GLU A 92 19.13 2.67 21.37
N ALA A 93 18.81 3.07 22.59
CA ALA A 93 18.78 4.44 23.04
C ALA A 93 20.14 5.12 22.83
N THR A 94 20.09 6.35 22.32
CA THR A 94 21.20 7.30 22.33
C THR A 94 21.85 7.36 23.72
N PRO A 95 23.16 7.12 23.85
CA PRO A 95 23.89 7.59 25.02
C PRO A 95 24.29 9.05 24.77
N ALA A 96 23.65 9.95 25.52
CA ALA A 96 24.18 11.28 25.76
C ALA A 96 25.56 11.17 26.44
N SER A 97 26.50 12.01 26.05
CA SER A 97 27.74 12.25 26.80
C SER A 97 28.34 13.63 26.49
N PRO A 98 29.15 14.19 27.42
CA PRO A 98 28.91 15.54 27.95
C PRO A 98 30.12 16.51 27.81
N GLY A 99 29.88 17.81 28.07
CA GLY A 99 30.91 18.84 28.34
C GLY A 99 30.96 19.95 27.28
N LYS A 100 30.27 21.10 27.45
CA LYS A 100 30.64 22.37 28.16
C LYS A 100 31.75 23.21 27.47
N PRO A 101 31.80 24.55 27.63
CA PRO A 101 30.74 25.55 27.86
C PRO A 101 30.88 26.88 27.05
N LEU A 102 29.80 27.66 27.04
CA LEU A 102 29.69 29.13 27.12
C LEU A 102 30.76 30.02 26.43
N GLU A 103 30.38 30.68 25.34
CA GLU A 103 30.77 32.08 25.10
C GLU A 103 29.56 32.92 24.65
N SER A 104 29.53 34.11 25.23
CA SER A 104 28.52 35.17 25.17
C SER A 104 28.87 36.16 24.07
N ALA A 105 27.90 36.65 23.31
CA ALA A 105 27.77 38.06 22.93
C ALA A 105 26.63 38.28 21.91
N GLY A 106 25.76 39.27 22.17
CA GLY A 106 25.08 40.02 21.11
C GLY A 106 23.54 40.03 21.10
N GLU A 107 22.95 40.81 22.01
CA GLU A 107 21.93 41.85 21.72
C GLU A 107 21.66 42.15 20.21
N GLN A 108 20.46 42.35 19.65
CA GLN A 108 19.16 42.87 20.13
C GLN A 108 17.99 42.43 19.20
N PRO A 109 16.71 42.57 19.63
CA PRO A 109 15.53 42.28 18.81
C PRO A 109 15.11 43.49 17.96
N MET A 110 14.59 43.28 16.75
CA MET A 110 13.95 44.35 15.98
C MET A 110 12.52 43.94 15.57
N GLU A 111 11.57 44.77 16.00
CA GLU A 111 10.12 44.61 15.92
C GLU A 111 9.54 44.52 14.50
N PRO A 112 8.32 43.97 14.36
CA PRO A 112 7.57 44.00 13.10
C PRO A 112 7.02 45.41 12.81
N LYS A 113 7.37 45.98 11.65
CA LYS A 113 6.81 47.23 11.14
C LYS A 113 5.36 47.02 10.70
N LEU A 114 4.44 47.48 11.54
CA LEU A 114 3.05 47.80 11.19
C LEU A 114 3.06 49.04 10.27
N ALA A 115 2.55 48.92 9.04
CA ALA A 115 2.21 50.07 8.21
C ALA A 115 0.68 50.20 8.15
N LYS A 116 0.19 51.32 8.67
CA LYS A 116 -1.15 51.86 8.42
C LYS A 116 -1.04 53.01 7.42
N ASP A 117 -2.18 53.27 6.77
CA ASP A 117 -2.53 54.45 5.95
C ASP A 117 -2.07 54.37 4.48
N GLY A 118 -2.88 54.65 3.44
CA GLY A 118 -4.19 55.28 3.40
C GLY A 118 -4.87 55.14 2.01
N TRP A 119 -6.09 55.66 1.98
CA TRP A 119 -7.17 55.55 0.99
C TRP A 119 -6.90 56.29 -0.35
N THR A 120 -7.51 55.86 -1.45
CA THR A 120 -8.49 56.64 -2.26
C THR A 120 -9.00 55.82 -3.44
N ALA A 121 -10.32 55.62 -3.50
CA ALA A 121 -11.04 55.26 -4.71
C ALA A 121 -11.25 56.54 -5.55
N ARG A 122 -11.12 56.44 -6.88
CA ARG A 122 -11.56 57.45 -7.84
C ARG A 122 -12.50 56.80 -8.86
N ASP A 123 -13.61 57.50 -9.02
CA ASP A 123 -14.70 57.53 -10.01
C ASP A 123 -14.86 56.41 -11.04
#